data_AF-A0A955QX87-F1
#
_entry.id   AF-A0A955QX87-F1
#
_cell.length_a   1.000
_cell.length_b   1.000
_cell.length_c   1.000
_cell.angle_alpha   90.00
_cell.angle_beta   90.00
_cell.angle_gamma   90.00
#
_symmetry.space_group_name_H-M   'P 1'
#
loop_
_entity.id
_entity.type
_entity.pdbx_description
1 polymer ?
#
loop_
_entity_poly.entity_id
_entity_poly.type
_entity_poly.pdbx_seq_one_letter_code
_entity_poly.pdbx_strand_id
1 'polypeptide(L)'
;MSSHLDQKNPDSSSEEPTPHVPPQPDPPHHEEDLDESENRQMRVAMKMIGSAMVFIGFLQVFLAAQTGAEITVFPMFIYFGGMALWAHSSIENATIRYLVITFSLLCGLAFFHFGEVLFWHIYVIYWGTVLMVVYFMFKTQKPTKS
;
A
#
# COMPACT_ATOMS: atom_id res chain seq x y z
N MET A 1 28.54 -69.83 -1.93
CA MET A 1 28.31 -68.94 -3.08
C MET A 1 26.93 -68.32 -2.86
N SER A 2 26.90 -67.03 -2.45
CA SER A 2 25.72 -66.13 -2.27
C SER A 2 24.66 -66.54 -1.21
N SER A 3 23.91 -65.69 -0.49
CA SER A 3 24.05 -64.41 0.25
C SER A 3 22.62 -64.00 0.68
N HIS A 4 22.47 -63.39 1.87
CA HIS A 4 21.26 -62.76 2.49
C HIS A 4 20.24 -63.68 3.19
N LEU A 5 20.05 -63.71 4.54
CA LEU A 5 19.67 -62.67 5.56
C LEU A 5 18.27 -62.09 5.29
N ASP A 6 17.29 -61.96 6.21
CA ASP A 6 17.28 -61.91 7.68
C ASP A 6 15.82 -61.99 8.23
N GLN A 7 15.66 -62.55 9.44
CA GLN A 7 14.83 -62.11 10.58
C GLN A 7 13.30 -61.82 10.51
N LYS A 8 12.49 -62.56 11.31
CA LYS A 8 11.50 -61.96 12.25
C LYS A 8 11.06 -62.92 13.38
N ASN A 9 11.13 -62.39 14.60
CA ASN A 9 10.80 -62.95 15.93
C ASN A 9 9.27 -63.06 16.18
N PRO A 10 8.75 -64.10 16.86
CA PRO A 10 7.37 -64.17 17.35
C PRO A 10 7.23 -63.79 18.83
N ASP A 11 5.98 -63.55 19.23
CA ASP A 11 5.44 -63.54 20.61
C ASP A 11 5.76 -62.37 21.55
N SER A 12 4.73 -61.65 22.00
CA SER A 12 4.07 -61.98 23.28
C SER A 12 3.11 -60.87 23.73
N SER A 13 2.05 -61.33 24.39
CA SER A 13 0.84 -60.66 24.87
C SER A 13 1.06 -59.58 25.94
N SER A 14 0.23 -58.53 25.94
CA SER A 14 -0.33 -57.86 27.14
C SER A 14 -1.38 -56.81 26.72
N GLU A 15 -2.66 -57.14 26.94
CA GLU A 15 -3.77 -56.17 27.00
C GLU A 15 -3.63 -55.34 28.30
N GLU A 16 -3.39 -54.04 28.15
CA GLU A 16 -3.46 -53.05 29.24
C GLU A 16 -4.59 -52.06 28.91
N PRO A 17 -5.58 -51.83 29.80
CA PRO A 17 -6.73 -50.98 29.49
C PRO A 17 -6.29 -49.51 29.52
N THR A 18 -6.16 -48.91 28.34
CA THR A 18 -5.87 -47.48 28.20
C THR A 18 -7.05 -46.64 28.70
N PRO A 19 -6.84 -45.68 29.61
CA PRO A 19 -7.88 -44.75 30.03
C PRO A 19 -8.38 -43.94 28.83
N HIS A 20 -9.71 -43.87 28.67
CA HIS A 20 -10.37 -43.04 27.67
C HIS A 20 -9.87 -41.59 27.73
N VAL A 21 -9.08 -41.17 26.74
CA VAL A 21 -8.79 -39.77 26.46
C VAL A 21 -10.03 -39.17 25.79
N PRO A 22 -10.63 -38.08 26.31
CA PRO A 22 -11.73 -37.40 25.63
C PRO A 22 -11.24 -36.85 24.29
N PRO A 23 -12.10 -36.76 23.24
CA PRO A 23 -11.73 -36.12 21.98
C PRO A 23 -11.31 -34.67 22.27
N GLN A 24 -10.03 -34.38 22.04
CA GLN A 24 -9.53 -33.02 22.08
C GLN A 24 -10.16 -32.26 20.91
N PRO A 25 -10.79 -31.08 21.13
CA PRO A 25 -11.29 -30.26 20.04
C PRO A 25 -10.10 -29.87 19.16
N ASP A 26 -10.24 -30.03 17.85
CA ASP A 26 -9.27 -29.52 16.88
C ASP A 26 -8.99 -28.02 17.17
N PRO A 27 -7.73 -27.57 17.11
CA PRO A 27 -7.42 -26.15 17.24
C PRO A 27 -8.20 -25.37 16.16
N PRO A 28 -8.74 -24.18 16.49
CA PRO A 28 -9.53 -23.42 15.55
C PRO A 28 -8.71 -23.17 14.29
N HIS A 29 -9.32 -23.47 13.14
CA HIS A 29 -8.78 -23.22 11.81
C HIS A 29 -8.24 -21.79 11.74
N HIS A 30 -6.94 -21.68 11.47
CA HIS A 30 -6.17 -20.43 11.38
C HIS A 30 -6.46 -19.72 10.04
N GLU A 31 -7.73 -19.47 9.74
CA GLU A 31 -8.19 -18.78 8.53
C GLU A 31 -8.32 -17.27 8.78
N GLU A 32 -8.71 -16.87 10.00
CA GLU A 32 -8.86 -15.45 10.39
C GLU A 32 -7.53 -14.67 10.37
N ASP A 33 -6.41 -15.31 10.75
CA ASP A 33 -5.08 -14.69 10.73
C ASP A 33 -4.52 -14.50 9.30
N LEU A 34 -4.89 -15.38 8.36
CA LEU A 34 -4.51 -15.26 6.95
C LEU A 34 -5.25 -14.09 6.30
N ASP A 35 -6.56 -13.99 6.54
CA ASP A 35 -7.39 -12.90 6.01
C ASP A 35 -6.94 -11.54 6.57
N GLU A 36 -6.63 -11.43 7.86
CA GLU A 36 -6.09 -10.18 8.42
C GLU A 36 -4.72 -9.82 7.83
N SER A 37 -3.84 -10.82 7.65
CA SER A 37 -2.52 -10.61 7.06
C SER A 37 -2.59 -10.21 5.59
N GLU A 38 -3.51 -10.81 4.82
CA GLU A 38 -3.77 -10.51 3.42
C GLU A 38 -4.38 -9.11 3.28
N ASN A 39 -5.39 -8.78 4.08
CA ASN A 39 -5.99 -7.46 4.13
C ASN A 39 -4.95 -6.39 4.47
N ARG A 40 -4.03 -6.68 5.41
CA ARG A 40 -2.93 -5.79 5.76
C ARG A 40 -1.93 -5.65 4.61
N GLN A 41 -1.56 -6.75 3.95
CA GLN A 41 -0.66 -6.74 2.79
C GLN A 41 -1.27 -5.98 1.61
N MET A 42 -2.55 -6.20 1.31
CA MET A 42 -3.31 -5.49 0.29
C MET A 42 -3.44 -4.00 0.61
N ARG A 43 -3.67 -3.64 1.88
CA ARG A 43 -3.68 -2.24 2.33
C ARG A 43 -2.31 -1.58 2.19
N VAL A 44 -1.23 -2.29 2.52
CA VAL A 44 0.15 -1.79 2.35
C VAL A 44 0.51 -1.66 0.87
N ALA A 45 0.14 -2.63 0.04
CA ALA A 45 0.34 -2.61 -1.40
C ALA A 45 -0.41 -1.42 -2.04
N MET A 46 -1.66 -1.18 -1.63
CA MET A 46 -2.46 -0.02 -2.07
C MET A 46 -1.84 1.32 -1.65
N LYS A 47 -1.16 1.38 -0.50
CA LYS A 47 -0.40 2.57 -0.07
C LYS A 47 0.87 2.77 -0.88
N MET A 48 1.58 1.67 -1.19
CA MET A 48 2.79 1.70 -1.99
C MET A 48 2.51 2.09 -3.44
N ILE A 49 1.47 1.54 -4.05
CA ILE A 49 1.10 1.86 -5.44
C ILE A 49 0.64 3.31 -5.58
N GLY A 50 -0.14 3.83 -4.63
CA GLY A 50 -0.55 5.24 -4.61
C GLY A 50 0.65 6.18 -4.48
N SER A 51 1.59 5.84 -3.57
CA SER A 51 2.83 6.62 -3.42
C SER A 51 3.69 6.60 -4.69
N ALA A 52 3.81 5.44 -5.35
CA ALA A 52 4.55 5.32 -6.59
C ALA A 52 3.91 6.14 -7.73
N MET A 53 2.58 6.12 -7.85
CA MET A 53 1.87 6.94 -8.85
C MET A 53 2.08 8.43 -8.63
N VAL A 54 1.99 8.91 -7.38
CA VAL A 54 2.29 10.31 -7.04
C VAL A 54 3.72 10.67 -7.42
N PHE A 55 4.67 9.79 -7.07
CA PHE A 55 6.08 10.03 -7.35
C PHE A 55 6.38 10.08 -8.86
N ILE A 56 5.84 9.14 -9.65
CA ILE A 56 6.00 9.12 -11.10
C ILE A 56 5.35 10.36 -11.74
N GLY A 57 4.13 10.72 -11.32
CA GLY A 57 3.47 11.94 -11.79
C GLY A 57 4.25 13.20 -11.43
N PHE A 58 4.81 13.26 -10.22
CA PHE A 58 5.62 14.38 -9.76
C PHE A 58 6.93 14.49 -10.54
N LEU A 59 7.61 13.37 -10.83
CA LEU A 59 8.83 13.38 -11.65
C LEU A 59 8.57 13.97 -13.05
N GLN A 60 7.43 13.63 -13.66
CA GLN A 60 7.05 14.22 -14.95
C GLN A 60 6.85 15.73 -14.85
N VAL A 61 6.10 16.19 -13.84
CA VAL A 61 5.91 17.63 -13.59
C VAL A 61 7.24 18.33 -13.29
N PHE A 62 8.11 17.69 -12.50
CA PHE A 62 9.42 18.22 -12.15
C PHE A 62 10.32 18.37 -13.38
N LEU A 63 10.41 17.33 -14.21
CA LEU A 63 11.22 17.37 -15.43
C LEU A 63 10.73 18.45 -16.40
N ALA A 64 9.42 18.65 -16.52
CA ALA A 64 8.88 19.74 -17.33
C ALA A 64 9.16 21.12 -16.73
N ALA A 65 9.09 21.25 -15.40
CA ALA A 65 9.46 22.48 -14.71
C ALA A 65 10.93 22.87 -14.95
N GLN A 66 11.83 21.88 -15.04
CA GLN A 66 13.26 22.11 -15.26
C GLN A 66 13.61 22.32 -16.74
N THR A 67 12.94 21.65 -17.66
CA THR A 67 13.21 21.76 -19.10
C THR A 67 12.51 22.95 -19.75
N GLY A 68 11.50 23.54 -19.09
CA GLY A 68 10.67 24.60 -19.67
C GLY A 68 9.82 24.14 -20.86
N ALA A 69 9.74 22.82 -21.07
CA ALA A 69 8.95 22.23 -22.14
C ALA A 69 7.45 22.37 -21.85
N GLU A 70 6.67 22.64 -22.88
CA GLU A 70 5.21 22.63 -22.81
C GLU A 70 4.75 21.20 -22.48
N ILE A 71 4.21 21.03 -21.27
CA ILE A 71 3.72 19.73 -20.82
C ILE A 71 2.29 19.51 -21.32
N THR A 72 2.01 18.32 -21.83
CA THR A 72 0.64 17.93 -22.19
C THR A 72 -0.20 17.73 -20.92
N VAL A 73 -1.53 17.84 -21.02
CA VAL A 73 -2.43 17.67 -19.86
C VAL A 73 -2.38 16.24 -19.28
N PHE A 74 -1.81 15.28 -20.02
CA PHE A 74 -1.74 13.87 -19.62
C PHE A 74 -0.94 13.59 -18.32
N PRO A 75 0.35 13.96 -18.17
CA PRO A 75 1.11 13.81 -16.92
C PRO A 75 0.47 14.54 -15.73
N MET A 76 -0.26 15.62 -16.01
CA MET A 76 -1.07 16.38 -15.08
C MET A 76 -2.16 15.52 -14.43
N PHE A 77 -2.93 14.79 -15.25
CA PHE A 77 -3.92 13.84 -14.75
C PHE A 77 -3.31 12.67 -13.98
N ILE A 78 -2.15 12.18 -14.41
CA ILE A 78 -1.45 11.11 -13.69
C ILE A 78 -1.04 11.61 -12.29
N TYR A 79 -0.53 12.83 -12.17
CA TYR A 79 -0.17 13.42 -10.88
C TYR A 79 -1.39 13.63 -9.97
N PHE A 80 -2.44 14.30 -10.45
CA PHE A 80 -3.63 14.55 -9.63
C PHE A 80 -4.43 13.28 -9.32
N GLY A 81 -4.49 12.35 -10.27
CA GLY A 81 -5.08 11.02 -10.07
C GLY A 81 -4.28 10.20 -9.05
N GLY A 82 -2.95 10.22 -9.15
CA GLY A 82 -2.06 9.61 -8.16
C GLY A 82 -2.28 10.21 -6.77
N MET A 83 -2.39 11.54 -6.66
CA MET A 83 -2.65 12.24 -5.40
C MET A 83 -3.99 11.85 -4.77
N ALA A 84 -5.04 11.74 -5.57
CA ALA A 84 -6.35 11.28 -5.11
C ALA A 84 -6.29 9.82 -4.62
N LEU A 85 -5.64 8.93 -5.39
CA LEU A 85 -5.50 7.52 -5.03
C LEU A 85 -4.64 7.32 -3.78
N TRP A 86 -3.55 8.06 -3.66
CA TRP A 86 -2.68 8.09 -2.49
C TRP A 86 -3.43 8.61 -1.26
N ALA A 87 -4.19 9.70 -1.39
CA ALA A 87 -4.99 10.21 -0.30
C ALA A 87 -6.01 9.18 0.17
N HIS A 88 -6.67 8.49 -0.77
CA HIS A 88 -7.65 7.45 -0.47
C HIS A 88 -7.06 6.29 0.35
N SER A 89 -5.83 5.87 0.06
CA SER A 89 -5.18 4.73 0.75
C SER A 89 -4.35 5.13 1.98
N SER A 90 -3.78 6.33 1.99
CA SER A 90 -2.80 6.76 3.01
C SER A 90 -3.46 7.43 4.22
N ILE A 91 -4.58 8.13 4.02
CA ILE A 91 -5.18 8.99 5.05
C ILE A 91 -6.33 8.25 5.76
N GLU A 92 -6.16 8.00 7.06
CA GLU A 92 -7.19 7.34 7.89
C GLU A 92 -8.31 8.30 8.30
N ASN A 93 -7.99 9.60 8.41
CA ASN A 93 -8.97 10.62 8.75
C ASN A 93 -9.85 10.95 7.53
N ALA A 94 -11.12 10.52 7.58
CA ALA A 94 -12.07 10.66 6.48
C ALA A 94 -12.19 12.12 5.98
N THR A 95 -12.22 13.10 6.89
CA THR A 95 -12.34 14.52 6.54
C THR A 95 -11.16 14.99 5.68
N ILE A 96 -9.94 14.68 6.11
CA ILE A 96 -8.72 15.08 5.38
C ILE A 96 -8.63 14.31 4.05
N ARG A 97 -9.00 13.02 4.06
CA ARG A 97 -9.03 12.17 2.86
C ARG A 97 -9.90 12.77 1.78
N TYR A 98 -11.16 13.09 2.10
CA TYR A 98 -12.09 13.65 1.12
C TYR A 98 -11.69 15.07 0.68
N LEU A 99 -11.09 15.86 1.56
CA LEU A 99 -10.55 17.17 1.16
C LEU A 99 -9.46 17.03 0.10
N VAL A 100 -8.48 16.16 0.32
CA VAL A 100 -7.38 15.99 -0.65
C VAL A 100 -7.89 15.41 -1.97
N ILE A 101 -8.79 14.42 -1.93
CA ILE A 101 -9.40 13.84 -3.14
C ILE A 101 -10.18 14.91 -3.92
N THR A 102 -11.08 15.63 -3.24
CA THR A 102 -11.93 16.65 -3.87
C THR A 102 -11.08 17.78 -4.45
N PHE A 103 -10.05 18.21 -3.71
CA PHE A 103 -9.10 19.21 -4.17
C PHE A 103 -8.32 18.74 -5.40
N SER A 104 -7.80 17.51 -5.39
CA SER A 104 -7.08 16.94 -6.54
C SER A 104 -7.96 16.82 -7.78
N LEU A 105 -9.22 16.39 -7.61
CA LEU A 105 -10.18 16.29 -8.72
C LEU A 105 -10.56 17.67 -9.26
N LEU A 106 -10.82 18.65 -8.38
CA LEU A 106 -11.09 20.03 -8.77
C LEU A 106 -9.93 20.65 -9.54
N CYS A 107 -8.70 20.46 -9.06
CA CYS A 107 -7.52 20.91 -9.78
C CYS A 107 -7.43 20.22 -11.14
N GLY A 108 -7.55 18.89 -11.21
CA GLY A 108 -7.53 18.17 -12.49
C GLY A 108 -8.60 18.66 -13.48
N LEU A 109 -9.82 18.92 -13.02
CA LEU A 109 -10.89 19.49 -13.85
C LEU A 109 -10.60 20.92 -14.28
N ALA A 110 -10.08 21.76 -13.39
CA ALA A 110 -9.71 23.13 -13.72
C ALA A 110 -8.65 23.13 -14.83
N PHE A 111 -7.60 22.33 -14.70
CA PHE A 111 -6.55 22.22 -15.72
C PHE A 111 -7.05 21.65 -17.05
N PHE A 112 -8.01 20.72 -17.02
CA PHE A 112 -8.69 20.25 -18.22
C PHE A 112 -9.45 21.37 -18.94
N HIS A 113 -10.18 22.18 -18.17
CA HIS A 113 -11.01 23.26 -18.71
C HIS A 113 -10.16 24.42 -19.25
N PHE A 114 -9.05 24.76 -18.58
CA PHE A 114 -8.19 25.86 -19.01
C PHE A 114 -7.30 25.52 -20.21
N GLY A 115 -7.03 24.23 -20.48
CA GLY A 115 -6.47 23.71 -21.73
C GLY A 115 -5.03 24.12 -22.07
N GLU A 116 -4.55 25.23 -21.52
CA GLU A 116 -3.25 25.85 -21.76
C GLU A 116 -2.51 25.94 -20.43
N VAL A 117 -1.56 25.02 -20.23
CA VAL A 117 -0.75 24.97 -19.01
C VAL A 117 0.39 25.98 -19.16
N LEU A 118 0.08 27.27 -18.92
CA LEU A 118 1.11 28.30 -18.85
C LEU A 118 2.19 27.94 -17.81
N PHE A 119 3.41 28.44 -18.02
CA PHE A 119 4.58 28.25 -17.14
C PHE A 119 4.26 28.44 -15.64
N TRP A 120 3.35 29.38 -15.30
CA TRP A 120 2.95 29.65 -13.92
C TRP A 120 2.31 28.44 -13.23
N HIS A 121 1.51 27.65 -13.95
CA HIS A 121 0.84 26.46 -13.40
C HIS A 121 1.85 25.41 -12.96
N ILE A 122 2.89 25.18 -13.76
CA ILE A 122 3.95 24.22 -13.46
C ILE A 122 4.67 24.63 -12.17
N TYR A 123 4.99 25.92 -12.01
CA TYR A 123 5.59 26.43 -10.77
C TYR A 123 4.66 26.33 -9.57
N VAL A 124 3.37 26.64 -9.72
CA VAL A 124 2.40 26.52 -8.62
C VAL A 124 2.26 25.07 -8.16
N ILE A 125 2.23 24.11 -9.08
CA ILE A 125 2.14 22.68 -8.73
C ILE A 125 3.44 22.22 -8.09
N TYR A 126 4.58 22.62 -8.64
CA TYR A 126 5.89 22.29 -8.09
C TYR A 126 6.01 22.80 -6.64
N TRP A 127 5.80 24.09 -6.41
CA TRP A 127 5.86 24.69 -5.07
C TRP A 127 4.76 24.16 -4.15
N GLY A 128 3.56 23.93 -4.67
CA GLY A 128 2.46 23.33 -3.92
C GLY A 128 2.80 21.92 -3.43
N THR A 129 3.44 21.09 -4.27
CA THR A 129 3.88 19.75 -3.89
C THR A 129 4.99 19.81 -2.85
N VAL A 130 5.99 20.68 -3.05
CA VAL A 130 7.08 20.88 -2.09
C VAL A 130 6.53 21.29 -0.73
N LEU A 131 5.63 22.29 -0.68
CA LEU A 131 4.98 22.71 0.56
C LEU A 131 4.15 21.60 1.20
N MET A 132 3.42 20.81 0.40
CA MET A 132 2.60 19.71 0.90
C MET A 132 3.46 18.59 1.51
N VAL A 133 4.57 18.21 0.86
CA VAL A 133 5.54 17.24 1.39
C VAL A 133 6.18 17.77 2.66
N VAL A 134 6.64 19.02 2.65
CA VAL A 134 7.25 19.65 3.83
C VAL A 134 6.26 19.70 4.99
N TYR A 135 5.02 20.11 4.74
CA TYR A 135 3.94 20.10 5.74
C TYR A 135 3.71 18.70 6.31
N PHE A 136 3.64 17.69 5.45
CA PHE A 136 3.43 16.31 5.89
C PHE A 136 4.61 15.80 6.70
N MET A 137 5.84 16.12 6.28
CA MET A 137 7.07 15.80 7.01
C MET A 137 7.06 16.44 8.41
N PHE A 138 6.69 17.71 8.55
CA PHE A 138 6.60 18.35 9.86
C PHE A 138 5.44 17.82 10.72
N LYS A 139 4.31 17.43 10.13
CA LYS A 139 3.15 16.88 10.84
C LYS A 139 3.32 15.43 11.31
N THR A 140 4.16 14.65 10.63
CA THR A 140 4.46 13.26 11.02
C THR A 140 5.54 13.18 12.10
N GLN A 141 6.33 14.24 12.29
CA GLN A 141 7.29 14.39 13.38
C GLN A 141 6.55 14.72 14.70
N LYS A 142 5.68 13.84 15.17
CA LYS A 142 5.21 13.91 16.55
C LYS A 142 6.38 13.43 17.41
N PRO A 143 6.91 14.24 18.35
CA PRO A 143 8.01 13.81 19.19
C PRO A 143 7.57 12.60 19.99
N THR A 144 8.26 11.47 19.81
CA THR A 144 8.26 10.37 20.77
C THR A 144 8.72 10.98 22.09
N LYS A 145 7.78 11.24 23.01
CA LYS A 145 8.13 11.50 24.40
C LYS A 145 8.72 10.21 24.94
N SER A 146 10.06 10.16 24.97
CA SER A 146 10.83 9.22 25.78
C SER A 146 10.75 9.61 27.24
#